data_AF-A0A848S766-F1
#
_entry.id   AF-A0A848S766-F1
#
_cell.length_a   1.000
_cell.length_b   1.000
_cell.length_c   1.000
_cell.angle_alpha   90.00
_cell.angle_beta   90.00
_cell.angle_gamma   90.00
#
_symmetry.space_group_name_H-M   'P 1'
#
loop_
_entity.id
_entity.type
_entity.pdbx_description
1 polymer ?
#
loop_
_entity_poly.entity_id
_entity_poly.type
_entity_poly.pdbx_seq_one_letter_code
_entity_poly.pdbx_strand_id
1 'polypeptide(L)'
;MSTLITDSNAVLTFTGQWARQEMADYIAPAMSCEEIDALYGLLYAMGEPATADMWMTAHARGDQAGERHYRATDAQYAVPVDPMDLLQCDSCQ
;
A
#
# COMPACT_ATOMS: atom_id res chain seq x y z
N MET A 1 12.44 29.20 6.11
CA MET A 1 13.58 28.32 5.77
C MET A 1 13.41 27.93 4.32
N SER A 2 14.40 28.20 3.47
CA SER A 2 14.36 27.80 2.06
C SER A 2 15.07 26.46 1.93
N THR A 3 14.31 25.38 1.76
CA THR A 3 14.80 24.05 1.40
C THR A 3 14.81 23.94 -0.12
N LEU A 4 15.57 24.81 -0.79
CA LEU A 4 15.86 24.57 -2.19
C LEU A 4 16.74 23.32 -2.25
N ILE A 5 16.15 22.25 -2.75
CA ILE A 5 16.88 21.09 -3.25
C ILE A 5 17.74 21.64 -4.41
N THR A 6 18.98 22.04 -4.10
CA THR A 6 19.90 22.67 -5.05
C THR A 6 20.84 21.68 -5.73
N ASP A 7 20.89 20.43 -5.27
CA ASP A 7 21.72 19.37 -5.83
C ASP A 7 20.86 18.32 -6.55
N SER A 8 20.68 18.52 -7.86
CA SER A 8 19.92 17.59 -8.70
C SER A 8 20.56 16.19 -8.77
N ASN A 9 21.88 16.05 -8.60
CA ASN A 9 22.52 14.74 -8.63
C ASN A 9 22.20 13.93 -7.38
N ALA A 10 22.17 14.59 -6.21
CA ALA A 10 21.75 13.96 -4.97
C ALA A 10 20.30 13.46 -5.05
N VAL A 11 19.41 14.26 -5.65
CA VAL A 11 18.00 13.88 -5.86
C VAL A 11 17.89 12.68 -6.79
N LEU A 12 18.52 12.72 -7.96
CA LEU A 12 18.48 11.62 -8.91
C LEU A 12 19.04 10.32 -8.32
N THR A 13 20.10 10.44 -7.51
CA THR A 13 20.66 9.28 -6.79
C THR A 13 19.68 8.73 -5.77
N PHE A 14 19.04 9.60 -4.98
CA PHE A 14 18.03 9.20 -4.01
C PHE A 14 16.84 8.53 -4.73
N THR A 15 16.21 9.20 -5.69
CA THR A 15 15.02 8.68 -6.37
C THR A 15 15.31 7.37 -7.09
N GLY A 16 16.49 7.23 -7.70
CA GLY A 16 16.93 5.97 -8.31
C GLY A 16 17.05 4.81 -7.33
N GLN A 17 17.56 5.03 -6.11
CA GLN A 17 17.62 3.96 -5.09
C GLN A 17 16.23 3.63 -4.53
N TRP A 18 15.39 4.64 -4.35
CA TRP A 18 14.04 4.47 -3.81
C TRP A 18 13.03 3.93 -4.84
N ALA A 19 13.37 3.92 -6.14
CA ALA A 19 12.58 3.28 -7.19
C ALA A 19 12.68 1.73 -7.23
N ARG A 20 13.38 1.11 -6.27
CA ARG A 20 13.57 -0.35 -6.22
C ARG A 20 12.39 -1.05 -5.55
N GLN A 21 11.57 -1.75 -6.33
CA GLN A 21 10.40 -2.51 -5.86
C GLN A 21 10.71 -3.47 -4.71
N GLU A 22 11.77 -4.28 -4.83
CA GLU A 22 12.16 -5.26 -3.79
C GLU A 22 12.43 -4.59 -2.43
N MET A 23 12.97 -3.37 -2.46
CA MET A 23 13.24 -2.60 -1.25
C MET A 23 11.94 -2.09 -0.64
N ALA A 24 11.02 -1.58 -1.45
CA ALA A 24 9.71 -1.14 -1.00
C ALA A 24 8.90 -2.29 -0.40
N ASP A 25 8.85 -3.45 -1.08
CA ASP A 25 8.12 -4.63 -0.57
C ASP A 25 8.67 -5.13 0.77
N TYR A 26 9.97 -4.96 1.01
CA TYR A 26 10.60 -5.39 2.27
C TYR A 26 10.43 -4.38 3.41
N ILE A 27 10.55 -3.09 3.12
CA ILE A 27 10.61 -2.04 4.15
C ILE A 27 9.23 -1.43 4.43
N ALA A 28 8.45 -1.15 3.40
CA ALA A 28 7.20 -0.40 3.52
C ALA A 28 6.17 -1.03 4.50
N PRO A 29 6.04 -2.37 4.61
CA PRO A 29 5.14 -2.99 5.60
C PRO A 29 5.51 -2.74 7.05
N ALA A 30 6.77 -2.37 7.34
CA ALA A 30 7.24 -2.10 8.70
C ALA A 30 7.18 -0.61 9.07
N MET A 31 6.86 0.27 8.12
CA MET A 31 6.73 1.72 8.35
C MET A 31 5.38 2.05 8.99
N SER A 32 5.30 3.14 9.75
CA SER A 32 4.01 3.69 10.17
C SER A 32 3.29 4.37 9.01
N CYS A 33 1.97 4.55 9.12
CA CYS A 33 1.20 5.29 8.13
C CYS A 33 1.70 6.75 7.98
N GLU A 34 2.12 7.41 9.07
CA GLU A 34 2.68 8.77 8.96
C GLU A 34 4.01 8.79 8.21
N GLU A 35 4.85 7.78 8.41
CA GLU A 35 6.14 7.67 7.73
C GLU A 35 5.96 7.45 6.24
N ILE A 36 5.02 6.58 5.83
CA ILE A 36 4.76 6.35 4.41
C ILE A 36 4.12 7.58 3.75
N ASP A 37 3.24 8.30 4.46
CA ASP A 37 2.62 9.53 3.96
C ASP A 37 3.68 10.62 3.71
N ALA A 38 4.62 10.76 4.63
CA ALA A 38 5.73 11.69 4.51
C ALA A 38 6.65 11.33 3.33
N LEU A 39 6.99 10.05 3.17
CA LEU A 39 7.79 9.56 2.05
C LEU A 39 7.08 9.78 0.71
N TYR A 40 5.79 9.43 0.63
CA TYR A 40 4.95 9.64 -0.54
C TYR A 40 4.94 11.11 -0.96
N GLY A 41 4.70 12.01 -0.02
CA GLY A 41 4.69 13.46 -0.27
C GLY A 41 6.04 13.97 -0.77
N LEU A 42 7.15 13.49 -0.21
CA LEU A 42 8.49 13.86 -0.62
C LEU A 42 8.81 13.38 -2.04
N LEU A 43 8.52 12.11 -2.37
CA LEU A 43 8.74 11.56 -3.71
C LEU A 43 7.90 12.29 -4.77
N TYR A 44 6.64 12.62 -4.45
CA TYR A 44 5.82 13.47 -5.32
C TYR A 44 6.44 14.86 -5.54
N ALA A 45 6.91 15.51 -4.47
CA ALA A 45 7.54 16.82 -4.56
C ALA A 45 8.85 16.81 -5.38
N MET A 46 9.55 15.67 -5.43
CA MET A 46 10.72 15.45 -6.27
C MET A 46 10.40 15.05 -7.72
N GLY A 47 9.12 14.88 -8.07
CA GLY A 47 8.68 14.54 -9.42
C GLY A 47 8.62 13.03 -9.71
N GLU A 48 8.52 12.20 -8.68
CA GLU A 48 8.56 10.73 -8.78
C GLU A 48 7.24 10.06 -8.33
N PRO A 49 6.10 10.35 -8.99
CA PRO A 49 4.80 9.86 -8.55
C PRO A 49 4.68 8.33 -8.62
N ALA A 50 5.25 7.70 -9.66
CA ALA A 50 5.22 6.25 -9.80
C ALA A 50 5.97 5.53 -8.66
N THR A 51 7.10 6.08 -8.25
CA THR A 51 7.87 5.59 -7.10
C THR A 51 7.07 5.80 -5.82
N ALA A 52 6.41 6.94 -5.64
CA ALA A 52 5.57 7.19 -4.48
C ALA A 52 4.40 6.18 -4.36
N ASP A 53 3.67 5.96 -5.46
CA ASP A 53 2.56 5.00 -5.53
C ASP A 53 3.01 3.56 -5.25
N MET A 54 4.21 3.20 -5.71
CA MET A 54 4.83 1.91 -5.44
C MET A 54 5.02 1.69 -3.93
N TRP A 55 5.59 2.68 -3.23
CA TRP A 55 5.81 2.63 -1.77
C TRP A 55 4.49 2.56 -1.01
N MET A 56 3.52 3.41 -1.37
CA MET A 56 2.19 3.39 -0.75
C MET A 56 1.48 2.04 -0.94
N THR A 57 1.59 1.46 -2.14
CA THR A 57 1.00 0.15 -2.44
C THR A 57 1.70 -0.98 -1.69
N ALA A 58 3.02 -0.94 -1.55
CA ALA A 58 3.77 -1.91 -0.76
C ALA A 58 3.40 -1.84 0.73
N HIS A 59 3.28 -0.64 1.29
CA HIS A 59 2.83 -0.43 2.68
C HIS A 59 1.41 -0.96 2.91
N ALA A 60 0.47 -0.59 2.04
CA ALA A 60 -0.93 -1.02 2.11
C ALA A 60 -1.14 -2.55 2.10
N ARG A 61 -0.17 -3.33 1.62
CA ARG A 61 -0.21 -4.80 1.66
C ARG A 61 0.11 -5.35 3.06
N GLY A 62 0.87 -4.61 3.86
CA GLY A 62 1.17 -4.93 5.25
C GLY A 62 0.07 -4.51 6.22
N ASP A 63 -0.73 -3.52 5.83
CA ASP A 63 -1.81 -3.00 6.65
C ASP A 63 -2.90 -4.05 6.93
N GLN A 64 -3.49 -3.98 8.11
CA GLN A 64 -4.60 -4.82 8.56
C GLN A 64 -5.94 -4.10 8.48
N ALA A 65 -7.04 -4.86 8.52
CA ALA A 65 -8.38 -4.30 8.48
C ALA A 65 -8.59 -3.24 9.59
N GLY A 66 -8.94 -2.03 9.19
CA GLY A 66 -9.12 -0.88 10.09
C GLY A 66 -7.94 0.10 10.11
N GLU A 67 -6.81 -0.24 9.47
CA GLU A 67 -5.69 0.68 9.29
C GLU A 67 -5.91 1.62 8.10
N ARG A 68 -5.21 2.76 8.11
CA ARG A 68 -5.51 3.90 7.22
C ARG A 68 -5.35 3.54 5.74
N HIS A 69 -4.31 2.80 5.41
CA HIS A 69 -3.99 2.45 4.02
C HIS A 69 -4.40 1.03 3.68
N TYR A 70 -5.10 0.33 4.59
CA TYR A 70 -5.65 -0.98 4.34
C TYR A 70 -6.50 -0.98 3.07
N ARG A 71 -6.11 -1.84 2.13
CA ARG A 71 -6.93 -2.15 0.95
C ARG A 71 -7.42 -3.57 1.10
N ALA A 72 -8.73 -3.72 1.29
CA ALA A 72 -9.36 -5.02 1.20
C ALA A 72 -8.97 -5.65 -0.13
N THR A 73 -8.37 -6.83 -0.10
CA THR A 73 -8.27 -7.63 -1.31
C THR A 73 -9.68 -8.12 -1.61
N ASP A 74 -10.13 -8.02 -2.86
CA ASP A 74 -11.49 -8.43 -3.29
C ASP A 74 -11.80 -9.93 -3.04
N ALA A 75 -10.93 -10.67 -2.36
CA ALA A 75 -11.22 -11.97 -1.80
C ALA A 75 -12.12 -11.85 -0.56
N GLN A 76 -13.31 -11.28 -0.74
CA GLN A 76 -14.44 -11.69 0.07
C GLN A 76 -14.61 -13.18 -0.23
N TYR A 77 -14.33 -14.04 0.75
CA TYR A 77 -14.85 -15.40 0.74
C TYR A 77 -16.37 -15.28 0.69
N ALA A 78 -16.93 -15.25 -0.53
CA ALA A 78 -18.31 -15.60 -0.75
C ALA A 78 -18.41 -17.07 -0.34
N VAL A 79 -18.77 -17.31 0.92
CA VAL A 79 -19.21 -18.63 1.33
C VAL A 79 -20.33 -18.98 0.35
N PRO A 80 -20.19 -20.00 -0.50
CA PRO A 80 -21.29 -20.41 -1.36
C PRO A 80 -22.45 -20.71 -0.42
N VAL A 81 -23.55 -19.97 -0.56
CA VAL A 81 -24.76 -20.28 0.20
C VAL A 81 -25.12 -21.70 -0.21
N ASP A 82 -25.19 -22.62 0.75
CA ASP A 82 -25.65 -23.97 0.48
C ASP A 82 -27.05 -23.83 -0.16
N PRO A 83 -27.29 -24.36 -1.36
CA PRO A 83 -28.62 -24.34 -1.97
C PRO A 83 -29.70 -24.87 -1.01
N MET A 84 -29.35 -25.74 -0.07
CA MET A 84 -30.25 -26.26 0.96
C MET A 84 -30.59 -25.24 2.05
N ASP A 85 -29.69 -24.32 2.40
CA ASP A 85 -29.95 -23.21 3.34
C ASP A 85 -30.93 -22.18 2.74
N LEU A 86 -30.89 -21.98 1.41
CA LEU A 86 -31.84 -21.11 0.70
C LEU A 86 -33.26 -21.67 0.69
N LEU A 87 -33.42 -22.98 0.83
CA LEU A 87 -34.70 -23.67 0.79
C LEU A 87 -35.35 -23.83 2.17
N GLN A 88 -34.69 -23.36 3.25
CA GLN A 88 -35.16 -23.51 4.64
C GLN A 88 -35.59 -24.95 4.98
N CYS A 89 -34.94 -25.93 4.36
CA CYS A 89 -35.32 -27.33 4.47
C CYS A 89 -34.55 -28.00 5.62
N ASP A 90 -34.85 -27.57 6.85
CA ASP A 90 -34.31 -28.15 8.10
C ASP A 90 -34.89 -29.55 8.41
N SER A 91 -35.55 -30.23 7.46
CA SER A 91 -36.41 -31.39 7.78
C SER A 91 -36.42 -32.53 6.77
N CYS A 92 -35.43 -32.64 5.88
CA CYS A 92 -35.26 -33.86 5.07
C CYS A 92 -34.42 -34.91 5.82
N GLN A 93 -35.01 -35.51 6.86
CA GLN A 93 -34.64 -36.84 7.38
C GLN A 93 -35.78 -37.82 7.12
#